data_AF-A0A967LD74-F1
#
_entry.id   AF-A0A967LD74-F1
#
_cell.length_a   1.000
_cell.length_b   1.000
_cell.length_c   1.000
_cell.angle_alpha   90.00
_cell.angle_beta   90.00
_cell.angle_gamma   90.00
#
_symmetry.space_group_name_H-M   'P 1'
#
loop_
_entity.id
_entity.type
_entity.pdbx_description
1 polymer ?
#
loop_
_entity_poly.entity_id
_entity_poly.type
_entity_poly.pdbx_seq_one_letter_code
_entity_poly.pdbx_strand_id
1 'polypeptide(L)'
;GGNHFFENDGTGTFTDKTGEAGLGYVGHSSGGAFFDYDKDGLLDLFLCNVGVYTTDQRGAGGYCIGLTDAFEGHTKPGERNERSI
;
A
#
# COMPACT_ATOMS: atom_id res chain seq x y z
N GLY A 1 -5.77 8.35 1.49
CA GLY A 1 -5.42 7.24 2.39
C GLY A 1 -4.36 6.41 1.71
N GLY A 2 -3.46 5.79 2.45
CA GLY A 2 -2.34 5.05 1.88
C GLY A 2 -1.32 4.70 2.97
N ASN A 3 -0.16 4.23 2.55
CA ASN A 3 0.91 3.93 3.49
C ASN A 3 1.61 5.24 3.91
N HIS A 4 2.02 5.30 5.18
CA HIS A 4 2.86 6.38 5.69
C HIS A 4 4.04 5.78 6.47
N PHE A 5 5.23 6.34 6.26
CA PHE A 5 6.45 5.97 6.95
C PHE A 5 7.05 7.17 7.65
N PHE A 6 7.16 7.05 8.97
CA PHE A 6 7.70 8.09 9.84
C PHE A 6 9.01 7.60 10.44
N GLU A 7 10.09 8.32 10.14
CA GLU A 7 11.42 8.05 10.70
C GLU A 7 11.61 8.81 12.00
N ASN A 8 11.97 8.10 13.07
CA ASN A 8 12.32 8.70 14.36
C ASN A 8 13.81 9.07 14.36
N ASP A 9 14.12 10.32 14.70
CA ASP A 9 15.50 10.80 14.82
C ASP A 9 16.23 10.37 16.11
N GLY A 10 15.57 9.55 16.94
CA GLY A 10 16.08 9.06 18.22
C GLY A 10 15.79 9.98 19.40
N THR A 11 15.23 11.17 19.15
CA THR A 11 14.82 12.13 20.18
C THR A 11 13.31 12.10 20.44
N GLY A 12 12.57 11.26 19.71
CA GLY A 12 11.12 11.22 19.73
C GLY A 12 10.46 12.18 18.74
N THR A 13 11.27 12.82 17.87
CA THR A 13 10.77 13.60 16.73
C THR A 13 10.67 12.69 15.52
N PHE A 14 9.54 12.77 14.81
CA PHE A 14 9.25 11.94 13.65
C PHE A 14 9.15 12.79 12.39
N THR A 15 9.82 12.36 11.33
CA THR A 15 9.74 12.98 9.99
C THR A 15 9.00 12.06 9.03
N ASP A 16 8.05 12.61 8.28
CA ASP A 16 7.41 11.86 7.18
C ASP A 16 8.42 11.64 6.04
N LYS A 17 8.83 10.39 5.88
CA LYS A 17 9.78 9.93 4.86
C LYS A 17 9.08 9.07 3.79
N THR A 18 7.75 9.05 3.75
CA THR A 18 6.95 8.18 2.88
C THR A 18 7.35 8.28 1.41
N GLY A 19 7.51 9.50 0.90
CA GLY A 19 7.90 9.73 -0.50
C GLY A 19 9.34 9.33 -0.78
N GLU A 20 10.27 9.68 0.12
CA GLU A 20 11.71 9.40 -0.01
C GLU A 20 12.00 7.89 0.03
N ALA A 21 11.27 7.15 0.87
CA ALA A 21 11.37 5.69 0.98
C ALA A 21 10.63 4.94 -0.15
N GLY A 22 9.96 5.64 -1.07
CA GLY A 22 9.20 5.01 -2.16
C GLY A 22 7.92 4.28 -1.71
N LEU A 23 7.40 4.60 -0.52
CA LEU A 23 6.27 3.90 0.11
C LEU A 23 4.92 4.55 -0.19
N GLY A 24 4.88 5.59 -1.02
CA GLY A 24 3.69 6.39 -1.32
C GLY A 24 2.58 5.71 -2.13
N TYR A 25 2.50 4.37 -2.14
CA TYR A 25 1.38 3.67 -2.77
C TYR A 25 0.06 4.03 -2.09
N VAL A 26 -0.91 4.43 -2.91
CA VAL A 26 -2.26 4.83 -2.49
C VAL A 26 -3.20 3.67 -2.78
N GLY A 27 -3.50 2.88 -1.75
CA GLY A 27 -4.39 1.73 -1.83
C GLY A 27 -4.44 0.95 -0.52
N HIS A 28 -5.00 -0.25 -0.56
CA HIS A 28 -5.06 -1.16 0.58
C HIS A 28 -3.77 -1.98 0.68
N SER A 29 -3.26 -2.09 1.89
CA SER A 29 -2.11 -2.92 2.26
C SER A 29 -2.54 -3.89 3.36
N SER A 30 -1.99 -5.09 3.37
CA SER A 30 -2.36 -6.15 4.34
C SER A 30 -1.37 -6.27 5.50
N GLY A 31 -0.14 -5.79 5.34
CA GLY A 31 0.86 -5.84 6.40
C GLY A 31 2.25 -5.42 5.91
N GLY A 32 3.17 -5.26 6.86
CA GLY A 32 4.58 -5.00 6.61
C GLY A 32 5.46 -5.58 7.71
N ALA A 33 6.74 -5.78 7.40
CA ALA A 33 7.73 -6.34 8.32
C ALA A 33 9.10 -5.73 8.05
N PHE A 34 9.85 -5.46 9.13
CA PHE A 34 11.26 -5.11 9.07
C PHE A 34 12.12 -6.35 9.30
N PHE A 35 13.07 -6.60 8.40
CA PHE A 35 14.05 -7.68 8.52
C PHE A 35 15.23 -7.43 7.58
N ASP A 36 16.38 -8.02 7.88
CA ASP A 36 17.59 -7.95 7.04
C ASP A 36 17.48 -9.02 5.93
N TYR A 37 17.06 -8.61 4.73
CA TYR A 37 16.81 -9.51 3.61
C TYR A 37 18.09 -9.93 2.91
N ASP A 38 19.02 -8.99 2.69
CA ASP A 38 20.23 -9.21 1.89
C ASP A 38 21.49 -9.48 2.71
N LYS A 39 21.39 -9.42 4.05
CA LYS A 39 22.42 -9.73 5.05
C LYS A 39 23.53 -8.69 5.12
N ASP A 40 23.22 -7.42 4.84
CA ASP A 40 24.17 -6.33 5.00
C ASP A 40 24.22 -5.75 6.44
N GLY A 41 23.34 -6.22 7.31
CA GLY A 41 23.23 -5.79 8.71
C GLY A 41 22.36 -4.55 8.92
N LEU A 42 21.72 -4.04 7.86
CA LEU A 42 20.68 -3.02 7.91
C LEU A 42 19.29 -3.69 7.83
N LEU A 43 18.28 -3.07 8.44
CA LEU A 43 16.91 -3.57 8.32
C LEU A 43 16.27 -3.06 7.03
N ASP A 44 15.75 -3.98 6.22
CA ASP A 44 14.87 -3.69 5.10
C ASP A 44 13.41 -3.63 5.52
N LEU A 45 12.59 -2.98 4.71
CA LEU A 45 11.14 -2.98 4.86
C LEU A 45 10.46 -3.74 3.72
N PHE A 46 9.70 -4.78 4.08
CA PHE A 46 8.72 -5.38 3.19
C PHE A 46 7.32 -4.82 3.47
N LEU A 47 6.59 -4.45 2.43
CA LEU A 47 5.22 -3.95 2.53
C LEU A 47 4.32 -4.65 1.49
N CYS A 48 3.26 -5.31 1.97
CA CYS A 48 2.32 -6.04 1.13
C CYS A 48 1.16 -5.15 0.70
N ASN A 49 1.31 -4.51 -0.46
CA ASN A 49 0.25 -3.78 -1.14
C ASN A 49 -0.67 -4.76 -1.88
N VAL A 50 -1.99 -4.66 -1.67
CA VAL A 50 -2.98 -5.60 -2.22
C VAL A 50 -3.79 -5.00 -3.38
N GLY A 51 -4.13 -3.72 -3.32
CA GLY A 51 -4.86 -3.05 -4.40
C GLY A 51 -5.84 -1.99 -3.92
N VAL A 52 -6.64 -1.45 -4.83
CA VAL A 52 -7.80 -0.60 -4.55
C VAL A 52 -9.07 -1.42 -4.86
N TYR A 53 -10.05 -1.42 -3.96
CA TYR A 53 -11.33 -2.15 -4.16
C TYR A 53 -12.52 -1.24 -4.43
N THR A 54 -12.39 0.06 -4.13
CA THR A 54 -13.47 1.04 -4.27
C THR A 54 -12.97 2.29 -4.94
N THR A 55 -13.83 2.92 -5.73
CA THR A 55 -13.64 4.28 -6.24
C THR A 55 -13.78 5.31 -5.12
N ASP A 56 -13.33 6.54 -5.37
CA ASP A 56 -13.60 7.67 -4.48
C ASP A 56 -15.05 8.19 -4.56
N GLN A 57 -15.85 7.69 -5.51
CA GLN A 57 -17.25 8.09 -5.65
C GLN A 57 -18.11 7.43 -4.58
N ARG A 58 -19.04 8.19 -4.01
CA ARG A 58 -20.02 7.69 -3.04
C ARG A 58 -21.36 7.41 -3.71
N GLY A 59 -21.90 6.22 -3.49
CA GLY A 59 -23.23 5.84 -3.95
C GLY A 59 -24.35 6.44 -3.10
N ALA A 60 -25.59 6.10 -3.43
CA ALA A 60 -26.79 6.61 -2.74
C ALA A 60 -26.82 6.34 -1.21
N GLY A 61 -26.10 5.32 -0.75
CA GLY A 61 -25.94 5.00 0.68
C GLY A 61 -24.76 5.68 1.39
N GLY A 62 -23.99 6.55 0.71
CA GLY A 62 -22.83 7.23 1.28
C GLY A 62 -21.56 6.39 1.38
N TYR A 63 -21.61 5.12 0.97
CA TYR A 63 -20.45 4.23 0.85
C TYR A 63 -19.72 4.43 -0.48
N CYS A 64 -18.41 4.19 -0.48
CA CYS A 64 -17.61 4.16 -1.70
C CYS A 64 -18.13 3.07 -2.66
N ILE A 65 -18.21 3.39 -3.94
CA ILE A 65 -18.64 2.45 -4.97
C ILE A 65 -17.51 1.45 -5.24
N GLY A 66 -17.80 0.16 -5.16
CA GLY A 66 -16.84 -0.91 -5.47
C GLY A 66 -16.42 -0.90 -6.94
N LEU A 67 -15.17 -1.28 -7.20
CA LEU A 67 -14.72 -1.60 -8.55
C LEU A 67 -15.45 -2.85 -9.06
N THR A 68 -15.54 -2.99 -10.38
CA THR A 68 -16.33 -4.07 -11.00
C THR A 68 -15.60 -5.40 -10.90
N ASP A 69 -14.27 -5.36 -10.92
CA ASP A 69 -13.40 -6.50 -10.66
C ASP A 69 -12.54 -6.21 -9.42
N ALA A 70 -12.45 -7.16 -8.48
CA ALA A 70 -11.63 -7.06 -7.27
C ALA A 70 -10.14 -6.84 -7.57
N PHE A 71 -9.71 -7.12 -8.80
CA PHE A 71 -8.35 -6.95 -9.28
C PHE A 71 -8.16 -5.73 -10.17
N GLU A 72 -9.20 -4.94 -10.44
CA GLU A 72 -9.11 -3.74 -11.29
C GLU A 72 -8.14 -2.70 -10.71
N GLY A 73 -8.13 -2.54 -9.38
CA GLY A 73 -7.26 -1.60 -8.68
C GLY A 73 -5.90 -2.18 -8.24
N HIS A 74 -5.51 -3.37 -8.71
CA HIS A 74 -4.23 -3.96 -8.33
C HIS A 74 -3.05 -3.37 -9.14
N THR A 75 -1.81 -3.60 -8.71
CA THR A 75 -0.61 -2.92 -9.24
C THR A 75 -0.10 -3.46 -10.59
N LYS A 76 -0.66 -4.57 -11.12
CA LYS A 76 -0.17 -5.31 -12.32
C LYS A 76 -1.30 -5.81 -13.25
N PRO A 77 -2.30 -4.97 -13.60
CA PRO A 77 -3.55 -5.38 -14.26
C PRO A 77 -3.36 -6.20 -15.55
N GLY A 78 -2.27 -5.97 -16.30
CA GLY A 78 -2.02 -6.64 -17.59
C GLY A 78 -1.26 -7.97 -17.54
N GLU A 79 -0.78 -8.41 -16.38
CA GLU A 79 0.08 -9.60 -16.25
C GLU A 79 -0.67 -10.85 -15.72
N ARG A 80 -2.02 -10.82 -15.72
CA ARG A 80 -2.83 -11.88 -15.09
C ARG A 80 -3.60 -12.75 -16.06
N ASN A 81 -3.74 -14.02 -15.67
CA ASN A 81 -4.47 -15.07 -16.39
C ASN A 81 -5.85 -15.40 -15.77
N GLU A 82 -6.28 -14.63 -14.76
CA GLU A 82 -7.55 -14.83 -14.04
C GLU A 82 -8.42 -13.58 -14.13
N ARG A 83 -9.74 -13.78 -14.19
CA ARG A 83 -10.77 -12.73 -14.16
C ARG A 83 -11.66 -12.97 -12.95
N SER A 84 -12.12 -11.92 -12.28
CA SER A 84 -13.22 -12.09 -11.32
C SER A 84 -14.45 -12.62 -12.07
N ILE A 85 -15.04 -13.71 -11.55
CA ILE A 85 -16.27 -14.34 -12.07
C ILE A 85 -17.52 -13.59 -11.63
#